data_AF-A0A1A7C4M4-F1
#
_entry.id   AF-A0A1A7C4M4-F1
#
_cell.length_a   1.000
_cell.length_b   1.000
_cell.length_c   1.000
_cell.angle_alpha   90.00
_cell.angle_beta   90.00
_cell.angle_gamma   90.00
#
_symmetry.space_group_name_H-M   'P 1'
#
loop_
_entity.id
_entity.type
_entity.pdbx_description
1 polymer ?
#
loop_
_entity_poly.entity_id
_entity_poly.type
_entity_poly.pdbx_seq_one_letter_code
_entity_poly.pdbx_strand_id
1 'polypeptide(L)'
;MSISALTTGTSGLSANQRALDVAANNVANANTPGFQPQRTQFRESSPAGSGVTLSAEGRRLSASENTAAPSEAAAASRTNGVGLASELSDTLVYQAGFNLSANVVKAAGQALGSLIDVKS
;
A
#
# COMPACT_ATOMS: atom_id res chain seq x y z
N MET A 1 25.37 4.94 -8.21
CA MET A 1 24.21 5.84 -8.05
C MET A 1 23.00 5.40 -8.90
N SER A 2 23.13 5.14 -10.21
CA SER A 2 21.99 4.79 -11.10
C SER A 2 21.29 3.46 -10.80
N ILE A 3 22.03 2.39 -10.53
CA ILE A 3 21.45 1.06 -10.23
C ILE A 3 20.65 1.09 -8.92
N SER A 4 21.15 1.79 -7.90
CA SER A 4 20.46 1.94 -6.61
C SER A 4 19.18 2.78 -6.74
N ALA A 5 19.17 3.81 -7.59
CA ALA A 5 17.96 4.59 -7.87
C ALA A 5 16.92 3.76 -8.63
N LEU A 6 17.35 2.93 -9.59
CA LEU A 6 16.45 2.03 -10.33
C LEU A 6 15.84 0.97 -9.41
N THR A 7 16.63 0.31 -8.56
CA THR A 7 16.12 -0.71 -7.61
C THR A 7 15.21 -0.11 -6.55
N THR A 8 15.48 1.13 -6.10
CA THR A 8 14.62 1.86 -5.18
C THR A 8 13.31 2.28 -5.86
N GLY A 9 13.38 2.77 -7.10
CA GLY A 9 12.20 3.11 -7.89
C GLY A 9 11.30 1.92 -8.20
N THR A 10 11.87 0.77 -8.57
CA THR A 10 11.09 -0.45 -8.86
C THR A 10 10.50 -1.06 -7.59
N SER A 11 11.23 -1.06 -6.47
CA SER A 11 10.69 -1.54 -5.19
C SER A 11 9.59 -0.63 -4.65
N GLY A 12 9.74 0.69 -4.75
CA GLY A 12 8.68 1.67 -4.44
C GLY A 12 7.44 1.50 -5.32
N LEU A 13 7.62 1.25 -6.62
CA LEU A 13 6.53 1.00 -7.55
C LEU A 13 5.74 -0.27 -7.18
N SER A 14 6.45 -1.38 -6.94
CA SER A 14 5.84 -2.64 -6.53
C SER A 14 5.13 -2.53 -5.16
N ALA A 15 5.70 -1.76 -4.24
CA ALA A 15 5.11 -1.50 -2.93
C ALA A 15 3.78 -0.74 -3.04
N ASN A 16 3.76 0.38 -3.77
CA ASN A 16 2.55 1.17 -3.97
C ASN A 16 1.48 0.40 -4.75
N GLN A 17 1.87 -0.41 -5.73
CA GLN A 17 0.94 -1.30 -6.44
C GLN A 17 0.23 -2.26 -5.50
N ARG A 18 0.96 -2.96 -4.63
CA ARG A 18 0.36 -3.89 -3.64
C ARG A 18 -0.57 -3.17 -2.66
N ALA A 19 -0.23 -1.93 -2.29
CA ALA A 19 -1.08 -1.12 -1.42
C ALA A 19 -2.39 -0.72 -2.12
N LEU A 20 -2.34 -0.37 -3.40
CA LEU A 20 -3.53 -0.13 -4.23
C LEU A 20 -4.41 -1.38 -4.36
N ASP A 21 -3.81 -2.55 -4.57
CA ASP A 21 -4.56 -3.81 -4.70
C ASP A 21 -5.35 -4.14 -3.42
N VAL A 22 -4.73 -3.96 -2.25
CA VAL A 22 -5.39 -4.16 -0.96
C VAL A 22 -6.50 -3.14 -0.75
N ALA A 23 -6.24 -1.87 -1.04
CA ALA A 23 -7.25 -0.83 -0.88
C ALA A 23 -8.45 -1.03 -1.84
N ALA A 24 -8.19 -1.44 -3.08
CA ALA A 24 -9.23 -1.80 -4.03
C ALA A 24 -10.08 -2.97 -3.52
N ASN A 25 -9.46 -3.98 -2.90
CA ASN A 25 -10.19 -5.11 -2.29
C ASN A 25 -11.08 -4.65 -1.13
N ASN A 26 -10.59 -3.74 -0.29
CA ASN A 26 -11.35 -3.17 0.82
C ASN A 26 -12.56 -2.37 0.31
N VAL A 27 -12.36 -1.48 -0.68
CA VAL A 27 -13.44 -0.67 -1.27
C VAL A 27 -14.48 -1.57 -1.94
N ALA A 28 -14.06 -2.56 -2.73
CA ALA A 28 -14.96 -3.48 -3.42
C ALA A 28 -15.85 -4.27 -2.46
N ASN A 29 -15.29 -4.68 -1.32
CA ASN A 29 -16.00 -5.46 -0.31
C ASN A 29 -16.57 -4.61 0.84
N ALA A 30 -16.56 -3.28 0.72
CA ALA A 30 -17.00 -2.40 1.80
C ALA A 30 -18.46 -2.60 2.20
N ASN A 31 -19.30 -3.09 1.28
CA ASN A 31 -20.71 -3.41 1.52
C ASN A 31 -20.99 -4.92 1.71
N THR A 32 -19.96 -5.78 1.70
CA THR A 32 -20.11 -7.25 1.84
C THR A 32 -20.21 -7.65 3.31
N PRO A 33 -21.35 -8.17 3.82
CA PRO A 33 -21.50 -8.45 5.25
C PRO A 33 -20.47 -9.45 5.77
N GLY A 34 -19.82 -9.12 6.90
CA GLY A 34 -18.83 -9.99 7.54
C GLY A 34 -17.42 -9.92 6.94
N PHE A 35 -17.18 -8.99 6.00
CA PHE A 35 -15.85 -8.75 5.45
C PHE A 35 -14.92 -8.09 6.48
N GLN A 36 -13.66 -8.53 6.49
CA GLN A 36 -12.61 -7.99 7.36
C GLN A 36 -11.59 -7.20 6.52
N PRO A 37 -11.44 -5.89 6.73
CA PRO A 37 -10.49 -5.08 5.99
C PRO A 37 -9.05 -5.53 6.21
N GLN A 38 -8.24 -5.44 5.16
CA GLN A 38 -6.80 -5.66 5.24
C GLN A 38 -6.07 -4.30 5.25
N ARG A 39 -5.02 -4.17 6.05
CA ARG A 39 -4.16 -2.97 6.04
C ARG A 39 -2.75 -3.30 5.60
N THR A 40 -2.21 -2.48 4.73
CA THR A 40 -0.81 -2.53 4.31
C THR A 40 0.04 -1.66 5.24
N GLN A 41 1.25 -2.13 5.54
CA GLN A 41 2.26 -1.33 6.23
C GLN A 41 3.51 -1.33 5.38
N PHE A 42 4.00 -0.13 5.06
CA PHE A 42 5.29 0.04 4.42
C PHE A 42 6.38 -0.22 5.44
N ARG A 43 7.30 -1.13 5.12
CA ARG A 43 8.49 -1.36 5.92
C ARG A 43 9.72 -1.26 5.03
N GLU A 44 10.70 -0.53 5.53
CA GLU A 44 12.02 -0.51 4.94
C GLU A 44 12.72 -1.81 5.36
N SER A 45 12.95 -2.74 4.43
CA SER A 45 13.85 -3.85 4.73
C SER A 45 15.29 -3.38 4.49
N SER A 46 16.05 -3.36 5.58
CA SER A 46 17.50 -3.17 5.55
C SER A 46 18.16 -4.56 5.54
N PRO A 47 19.11 -4.85 4.63
CA PRO A 47 19.71 -3.94 3.65
C PRO A 47 19.05 -4.09 2.25
N ALA A 48 18.58 -2.98 1.70
CA ALA A 48 18.18 -2.79 0.30
C ALA A 48 17.02 -3.67 -0.22
N GLY A 49 15.83 -3.54 0.38
CA GLY A 49 14.59 -3.94 -0.29
C GLY A 49 13.37 -3.30 0.35
N SER A 50 12.75 -2.29 -0.28
CA SER A 50 11.45 -1.81 0.19
C SER A 50 10.42 -2.93 -0.02
N GLY A 51 9.87 -3.45 1.07
CA GLY A 51 8.92 -4.55 1.08
C GLY A 51 7.67 -4.16 1.86
N VAL A 52 6.50 -4.26 1.23
CA VAL A 52 5.23 -4.10 1.94
C VAL A 52 4.94 -5.38 2.69
N THR A 53 4.97 -5.32 4.02
CA THR A 53 4.47 -6.42 4.85
C THR A 53 2.97 -6.22 5.03
N LEU A 54 2.16 -7.17 4.53
CA LEU A 54 0.76 -7.24 4.92
C LEU A 54 0.72 -7.73 6.37
N SER A 55 0.32 -6.87 7.30
CA SER A 55 0.24 -7.21 8.73
C SER A 55 -0.88 -8.22 8.97
N ALA A 56 -0.59 -9.50 8.79
CA ALA A 56 -1.46 -10.60 9.22
C ALA A 56 -1.69 -10.58 10.75
N GLU A 57 -0.77 -9.99 11.52
CA GLU A 57 -0.87 -9.82 12.97
C GLU A 57 -1.98 -8.84 13.39
N GLY A 58 -2.27 -7.83 12.56
CA GLY A 58 -3.41 -6.92 12.79
C GLY A 58 -4.75 -7.65 12.78
N ARG A 59 -4.86 -8.74 12.00
CA ARG A 59 -6.08 -9.57 11.96
C ARG A 59 -6.28 -10.39 13.24
N ARG A 60 -5.21 -10.70 13.98
CA ARG A 60 -5.31 -11.46 15.24
C ARG A 60 -5.66 -10.57 16.42
N LEU A 61 -5.14 -9.34 16.44
CA LEU A 61 -5.45 -8.36 17.47
C LEU A 61 -6.90 -7.84 17.37
N SER A 62 -7.40 -7.53 16.15
CA SER A 62 -8.81 -7.16 15.95
C SER A 62 -9.80 -8.29 16.30
N ALA A 63 -9.38 -9.56 16.17
CA ALA A 63 -10.20 -10.69 16.60
C ALA A 63 -10.21 -10.86 18.13
N SER A 64 -9.14 -10.47 18.83
CA SER A 64 -9.05 -10.57 20.29
C SER A 64 -9.78 -9.43 21.02
N GLU A 65 -9.89 -8.24 20.42
CA GLU A 65 -10.53 -7.08 21.04
C GLU A 65 -12.08 -7.15 21.00
N ASN A 66 -12.64 -7.99 20.13
CA ASN A 66 -14.08 -8.17 19.95
C ASN A 66 -14.76 -9.04 21.03
N THR A 67 -14.06 -9.44 22.11
CA THR A 67 -14.64 -10.24 23.22
C THR A 67 -14.93 -9.41 24.48
N ALA A 68 -14.66 -8.10 24.49
CA ALA A 68 -15.02 -7.22 25.59
C ALA A 68 -16.42 -6.61 25.40
N ALA A 69 -17.42 -7.24 26.03
CA ALA A 69 -18.76 -6.77 26.44
C ALA A 69 -19.55 -5.73 25.59
N PRO A 70 -20.84 -5.99 25.27
CA PRO A 70 -21.63 -5.18 24.36
C PRO A 70 -22.18 -3.92 25.05
N SER A 71 -21.91 -2.74 24.50
CA SER A 71 -22.73 -1.55 24.75
C SER A 71 -23.72 -1.40 23.60
N GLU A 72 -25.02 -1.46 23.93
CA GLU A 72 -26.15 -1.67 23.02
C GLU A 72 -26.42 -0.51 22.03
N ALA A 73 -25.59 0.54 22.01
CA ALA A 73 -25.70 1.66 21.08
C ALA A 73 -24.92 1.47 19.75
N ALA A 74 -24.06 0.45 19.63
CA ALA A 74 -23.19 0.24 18.47
C ALA A 74 -23.78 -0.64 17.34
N ALA A 75 -25.01 -1.15 17.51
CA ALA A 75 -25.60 -2.09 16.56
C ALA A 75 -25.99 -1.48 15.19
N ALA A 76 -26.06 -0.15 15.10
CA ALA A 76 -26.36 0.59 13.87
C ALA A 76 -25.12 0.87 12.99
N SER A 77 -23.90 0.66 13.50
CA SER A 77 -22.64 0.81 12.76
C SER A 77 -22.10 -0.55 12.31
N ARG A 78 -22.98 -1.40 11.75
CA ARG A 78 -22.58 -2.67 11.11
C ARG A 78 -22.45 -2.54 9.58
N THR A 79 -22.00 -1.40 9.10
CA THR A 79 -21.23 -1.37 7.85
C THR A 79 -19.81 -1.78 8.20
N ASN A 80 -19.24 -2.69 7.42
CA ASN A 80 -17.92 -3.28 7.67
C ASN A 80 -16.91 -2.22 8.12
N GLY A 81 -15.91 -2.58 8.94
CA GLY A 81 -14.90 -1.65 9.48
C GLY A 81 -14.01 -0.94 8.43
N VAL A 82 -14.41 -0.94 7.17
CA VAL A 82 -13.86 -0.22 6.03
C VAL A 82 -14.43 1.21 6.03
N GLY A 83 -13.60 2.21 6.35
CA GLY A 83 -13.94 3.61 6.11
C GLY A 83 -13.69 3.97 4.65
N LEU A 84 -14.71 3.98 3.79
CA LEU A 84 -14.51 4.24 2.34
C LEU A 84 -13.80 5.59 2.09
N ALA A 85 -14.11 6.62 2.87
CA ALA A 85 -13.48 7.93 2.73
C ALA A 85 -11.98 7.91 3.05
N SER A 86 -11.57 7.18 4.10
CA SER A 86 -10.15 6.98 4.41
C SER A 86 -9.49 6.11 3.35
N GLU A 87 -10.17 5.05 2.88
CA GLU A 87 -9.64 4.15 1.85
C GLU A 87 -9.40 4.90 0.53
N LEU A 88 -10.32 5.76 0.11
CA LEU A 88 -10.14 6.60 -1.08
C LEU A 88 -8.98 7.59 -0.90
N SER A 89 -8.85 8.19 0.29
CA SER A 89 -7.73 9.09 0.58
C SER A 89 -6.39 8.34 0.52
N ASP A 90 -6.33 7.13 1.07
CA ASP A 90 -5.16 6.27 1.01
C ASP A 90 -4.84 5.85 -0.43
N THR A 91 -5.86 5.54 -1.24
CA THR A 91 -5.64 5.22 -2.67
C THR A 91 -5.03 6.38 -3.44
N LEU A 92 -5.43 7.64 -3.15
CA LEU A 92 -4.83 8.82 -3.77
C LEU A 92 -3.35 8.95 -3.40
N VAL A 93 -3.00 8.72 -2.13
CA VAL A 93 -1.61 8.75 -1.67
C VAL A 93 -0.80 7.64 -2.35
N TYR A 94 -1.33 6.43 -2.48
CA TYR A 94 -0.64 5.32 -3.16
C TYR A 94 -0.50 5.57 -4.67
N GLN A 95 -1.48 6.18 -5.33
CA GLN A 95 -1.38 6.59 -6.73
C GLN A 95 -0.29 7.64 -6.92
N ALA A 96 -0.21 8.64 -6.04
CA ALA A 96 0.85 9.63 -6.06
C ALA A 96 2.24 8.98 -5.89
N GLY A 97 2.37 8.04 -4.94
CA GLY A 97 3.61 7.27 -4.71
C GLY A 97 4.00 6.37 -5.88
N PHE A 98 3.02 5.74 -6.54
CA PHE A 98 3.23 4.95 -7.75
C PHE A 98 3.75 5.82 -8.91
N ASN A 99 3.11 6.96 -9.17
CA ASN A 99 3.52 7.89 -10.23
C ASN A 99 4.93 8.47 -9.97
N LEU A 100 5.24 8.80 -8.71
CA LEU A 100 6.58 9.23 -8.32
C LEU A 100 7.61 8.15 -8.64
N SER A 101 7.36 6.91 -8.21
CA SER A 101 8.26 5.78 -8.42
C SER A 101 8.48 5.51 -9.92
N ALA A 102 7.42 5.62 -10.74
CA ALA A 102 7.50 5.50 -12.19
C ALA A 102 8.35 6.61 -12.82
N ASN A 103 8.23 7.85 -12.36
CA ASN A 103 9.06 8.97 -12.82
C ASN A 103 10.53 8.77 -12.45
N VAL A 104 10.85 8.24 -11.26
CA VAL A 104 12.23 7.93 -10.86
C VAL A 104 12.84 6.87 -11.77
N VAL A 105 12.10 5.80 -12.08
CA VAL A 105 12.54 4.75 -13.02
C VAL A 105 12.77 5.32 -14.42
N LYS A 106 11.85 6.18 -14.90
CA LYS A 106 11.97 6.84 -16.20
C LYS A 106 13.20 7.76 -16.26
N ALA A 107 13.41 8.60 -15.25
CA ALA A 107 14.55 9.51 -15.15
C ALA A 107 15.88 8.74 -15.08
N ALA A 108 15.91 7.63 -14.31
CA ALA A 108 17.07 6.75 -14.26
C ALA A 108 17.38 6.13 -15.63
N GLY A 109 16.34 5.69 -16.37
CA GLY A 109 16.48 5.18 -17.74
C GLY A 109 17.00 6.22 -18.73
N GLN A 110 16.50 7.46 -18.65
CA GLN A 110 16.97 8.57 -19.50
C GLN A 110 18.43 8.94 -19.21
N ALA A 111 18.82 8.97 -17.93
CA ALA A 111 20.21 9.24 -17.53
C ALA A 111 21.19 8.15 -18.03
N LEU A 112 20.75 6.89 -18.07
CA LEU A 112 21.52 5.80 -18.67
C LEU A 112 21.62 5.97 -20.19
N GLY A 113 20.51 6.34 -20.86
CA GLY A 113 20.49 6.60 -22.29
C GLY A 113 21.45 7.71 -22.72
N SER A 114 21.40 8.87 -22.04
CA SER A 114 22.30 9.99 -22.33
C SER A 114 23.78 9.66 -22.07
N LEU A 115 24.06 8.79 -21.09
CA LEU A 115 25.43 8.39 -20.78
C LEU A 115 26.01 7.43 -21.84
N ILE A 116 25.17 6.59 -22.44
CA ILE A 116 25.55 5.70 -23.53
C ILE A 116 25.81 6.53 -24.81
N ASP A 117 24.93 7.49 -25.10
CA ASP A 117 24.98 8.32 -26.31
C ASP A 117 26.24 9.22 -26.38
N VAL A 118 26.78 9.64 -25.23
CA VAL A 118 28.02 10.44 -25.14
C VAL A 118 29.29 9.60 -25.37
N LYS A 119 29.22 8.27 -25.25
CA LYS A 119 30.39 7.37 -25.35
C LYS A 119 30.47 6.63 -26.69
N SER A 120 29.40 6.65 -27.49
CA SER A 120 29.33 6.17 -28.88
C SER A 120 29.76 7.25 -29.87
#